data_AF-X0XEG6-F1
#
_entry.id   AF-X0XEG6-F1
#
_cell.length_a   1.000
_cell.length_b   1.000
_cell.length_c   1.000
_cell.angle_alpha   90.00
_cell.angle_beta   90.00
_cell.angle_gamma   90.00
#
_symmetry.space_group_name_H-M   'P 1'
#
loop_
_entity.id
_entity.type
_entity.pdbx_description
1 polymer ?
#
loop_
_entity_poly.entity_id
_entity_poly.type
_entity_poly.pdbx_seq_one_letter_code
_entity_poly.pdbx_strand_id
1 'polypeptide(L)'
;KIGANFINLNEFEYSLPNSQHLLERNFKLETGTIASVKNSKECAIKIMYDIVPKVTLKIHFCTIIAKDYWQLRERYLRRAKAVKLKYEEITREGLLLYALIEGEEKDIKDFCNLLLNELKVPQNFLACEVTTIKLPIKFAMEEILLDLLIQHNLQGYIIEMTPFREEKYQQITEKTPIKLFKEEMRLNDY
;
A
#
# COMPACT_ATOMS: atom_id res chain seq x y z
N LYS A 1 -12.12 37.85 -16.07
CA LYS A 1 -11.94 36.41 -16.36
C LYS A 1 -11.13 35.80 -15.23
N ILE A 2 -11.59 34.71 -14.63
CA ILE A 2 -10.77 33.90 -13.71
C ILE A 2 -9.87 33.05 -14.62
N GLY A 3 -8.55 33.20 -14.53
CA GLY A 3 -7.58 32.54 -15.41
C GLY A 3 -7.37 31.03 -15.13
N ALA A 4 -8.41 30.33 -14.67
CA ALA A 4 -8.35 28.93 -14.28
C ALA A 4 -9.06 28.04 -15.31
N ASN A 5 -8.53 26.84 -15.54
CA ASN A 5 -9.12 25.85 -16.45
C ASN A 5 -10.07 24.86 -15.74
N PHE A 6 -9.97 24.75 -14.41
CA PHE A 6 -10.83 23.93 -13.57
C PHE A 6 -10.91 24.48 -12.14
N ILE A 7 -11.89 24.01 -11.37
CA ILE A 7 -12.04 24.20 -9.92
C ILE A 7 -12.15 22.84 -9.26
N ASN A 8 -11.49 22.69 -8.10
CA ASN A 8 -11.69 21.56 -7.22
C ASN A 8 -12.68 21.96 -6.11
N LEU A 9 -13.74 21.18 -5.95
CA LEU A 9 -14.72 21.26 -4.87
C LEU A 9 -14.45 20.11 -3.91
N ASN A 10 -13.86 20.39 -2.75
CA ASN A 10 -13.65 19.37 -1.73
C ASN A 10 -14.92 19.15 -0.91
N GLU A 11 -15.20 17.91 -0.53
CA GLU A 11 -16.22 17.58 0.47
C GLU A 11 -15.90 18.26 1.81
N PHE A 12 -16.93 18.72 2.51
CA PHE A 12 -16.78 19.54 3.69
C PHE A 12 -16.40 18.69 4.90
N GLU A 13 -15.21 18.92 5.48
CA GLU A 13 -14.62 18.07 6.52
C GLU A 13 -14.63 18.70 7.93
N TYR A 14 -14.97 17.88 8.91
CA TYR A 14 -14.63 18.05 10.32
C TYR A 14 -13.15 17.73 10.53
N SER A 15 -12.45 18.64 11.21
CA SER A 15 -11.05 18.51 11.60
C SER A 15 -10.85 19.07 13.00
N LEU A 16 -9.75 18.70 13.66
CA LEU A 16 -9.45 19.19 15.01
C LEU A 16 -9.52 20.73 15.09
N PRO A 17 -8.91 21.51 14.18
CA PRO A 17 -8.92 22.97 14.24
C PRO A 17 -10.28 23.63 13.99
N ASN A 18 -11.19 23.00 13.23
CA ASN A 18 -12.47 23.61 12.87
C ASN A 18 -13.67 23.04 13.66
N SER A 19 -13.47 21.93 14.39
CA SER A 19 -14.54 21.17 15.04
C SER A 19 -15.41 22.01 15.96
N GLN A 20 -14.81 22.83 16.83
CA GLN A 20 -15.51 23.73 17.74
C GLN A 20 -16.43 24.70 17.00
N HIS A 21 -15.91 25.35 15.95
CA HIS A 21 -16.65 26.32 15.14
C HIS A 21 -17.76 25.70 14.31
N LEU A 22 -17.62 24.44 13.91
CA LEU A 22 -18.65 23.70 13.19
C LEU A 22 -19.78 23.26 14.13
N LEU A 23 -19.44 22.82 15.35
CA LEU A 23 -20.40 22.50 16.40
C LEU A 23 -21.23 23.73 16.78
N GLU A 24 -20.59 24.89 16.97
CA GLU A 24 -21.27 26.17 17.23
C GLU A 24 -22.29 26.55 16.13
N ARG A 25 -22.04 26.11 14.89
CA ARG A 25 -22.90 26.35 13.73
C ARG A 25 -23.92 25.24 13.48
N ASN A 26 -24.06 24.30 14.43
CA ASN A 26 -24.97 23.14 14.34
C ASN A 26 -24.71 22.19 13.16
N PHE A 27 -23.49 22.19 12.62
CA PHE A 27 -23.08 21.11 11.72
C PHE A 27 -23.00 19.80 12.51
N LYS A 28 -23.13 18.68 11.80
CA LYS A 28 -23.06 17.33 12.37
C LYS A 28 -22.15 16.47 11.53
N LEU A 29 -21.48 15.51 12.14
CA LEU A 29 -20.73 14.48 11.42
C LEU A 29 -21.73 13.55 10.68
N GLU A 30 -21.40 13.13 9.47
CA GLU A 30 -22.16 12.11 8.73
C GLU A 30 -21.94 10.74 9.39
N THR A 31 -23.03 9.97 9.54
CA THR A 31 -22.97 8.67 10.22
C THR A 31 -22.09 7.70 9.42
N GLY A 32 -21.15 7.03 10.09
CA GLY A 32 -20.25 6.07 9.44
C GLY A 32 -19.06 6.71 8.72
N THR A 33 -18.86 8.03 8.86
CA THR A 33 -17.67 8.73 8.38
C THR A 33 -16.84 9.26 9.54
N ILE A 34 -15.55 9.47 9.31
CA ILE A 34 -14.60 9.94 10.34
C ILE A 34 -14.52 11.47 10.37
N ALA A 35 -14.87 12.11 9.26
CA ALA A 35 -14.67 13.54 9.07
C ALA A 35 -15.71 14.21 8.16
N SER A 36 -16.64 13.52 7.50
CA SER A 36 -17.58 14.21 6.61
C SER A 36 -18.63 15.00 7.40
N VAL A 37 -18.91 16.23 6.99
CA VAL A 37 -20.07 16.99 7.46
C VAL A 37 -21.34 16.41 6.81
N LYS A 38 -22.37 16.19 7.62
CA LYS A 38 -23.65 15.64 7.21
C LYS A 38 -24.26 16.41 6.02
N ASN A 39 -24.76 15.68 5.02
CA ASN A 39 -25.33 16.21 3.77
C ASN A 39 -24.36 17.00 2.85
N SER A 40 -23.06 17.02 3.14
CA SER A 40 -22.10 17.84 2.37
C SER A 40 -21.91 17.34 0.93
N LYS A 41 -21.94 16.02 0.73
CA LYS A 41 -21.86 15.39 -0.59
C LYS A 41 -23.08 15.72 -1.46
N GLU A 42 -24.28 15.62 -0.90
CA GLU A 42 -25.54 15.95 -1.57
C GLU A 42 -25.57 17.43 -1.97
N CYS A 43 -25.08 18.31 -1.08
CA CYS A 43 -24.94 19.72 -1.37
C CYS A 43 -23.97 19.97 -2.53
N ALA A 44 -22.80 19.35 -2.51
CA ALA A 44 -21.81 19.48 -3.59
C ALA A 44 -22.36 18.98 -4.94
N ILE A 45 -23.10 17.86 -4.93
CA ILE A 45 -23.77 17.32 -6.13
C ILE A 45 -24.80 18.32 -6.67
N LYS A 46 -25.65 18.92 -5.81
CA LYS A 46 -26.61 19.96 -6.21
C LYS A 46 -25.91 21.16 -6.83
N ILE A 47 -24.85 21.66 -6.19
CA ILE A 47 -24.04 22.77 -6.71
C ILE A 47 -23.47 22.44 -8.10
N MET A 48 -22.95 21.22 -8.29
CA MET A 48 -22.44 20.79 -9.59
C MET A 48 -23.55 20.76 -10.64
N TYR A 49 -24.72 20.18 -10.35
CA TYR A 49 -25.85 20.17 -11.28
C TYR A 49 -26.32 21.58 -11.67
N ASP A 50 -26.34 22.50 -10.72
CA ASP A 50 -26.84 23.86 -10.95
C ASP A 50 -25.84 24.76 -11.67
N ILE A 51 -24.53 24.53 -11.48
CA ILE A 51 -23.46 25.43 -11.96
C ILE A 51 -22.79 24.89 -13.23
N VAL A 52 -22.51 23.58 -13.34
CA VAL A 52 -21.78 23.01 -14.49
C VAL A 52 -22.40 23.37 -15.85
N PRO A 53 -23.74 23.39 -16.03
CA PRO A 53 -24.34 23.81 -17.30
C PRO A 53 -24.15 25.30 -17.64
N LYS A 54 -23.83 26.13 -16.63
CA LYS A 54 -23.74 27.59 -16.75
C LYS A 54 -22.30 28.08 -16.92
N VAL A 55 -21.30 27.21 -16.83
CA VAL A 55 -19.88 27.56 -16.88
C VAL A 55 -19.12 26.63 -17.82
N THR A 56 -18.11 27.17 -18.50
CA THR A 56 -17.17 26.36 -19.29
C THR A 56 -16.04 25.76 -18.44
N LEU A 57 -16.05 26.07 -17.14
CA LEU A 57 -15.02 25.68 -16.18
C LEU A 57 -15.28 24.26 -15.70
N LYS A 58 -14.28 23.38 -15.78
CA LYS A 58 -14.41 22.01 -15.28
C LYS A 58 -14.46 22.03 -13.75
N ILE A 59 -15.45 21.37 -13.16
CA ILE A 59 -15.58 21.24 -11.70
C ILE A 59 -15.34 19.77 -11.35
N HIS A 60 -14.38 19.53 -10.45
CA HIS A 60 -14.08 18.19 -9.93
C HIS A 60 -14.46 18.15 -8.46
N PHE A 61 -15.29 17.18 -8.07
CA PHE A 61 -15.65 16.97 -6.67
C PHE A 61 -14.79 15.88 -6.05
N CYS A 62 -14.07 16.21 -4.98
CA CYS A 62 -13.22 15.27 -4.24
C CYS A 62 -13.88 14.91 -2.90
N THR A 63 -14.25 13.64 -2.73
CA THR A 63 -14.75 13.14 -1.45
C THR A 63 -13.62 13.04 -0.43
N ILE A 64 -13.95 13.13 0.87
CA ILE A 64 -12.98 12.98 1.96
C ILE A 64 -12.34 11.60 1.93
N ILE A 65 -13.14 10.55 1.70
CA ILE A 65 -12.63 9.16 1.59
C ILE A 65 -11.63 9.03 0.43
N ALA A 66 -11.95 9.59 -0.74
CA ALA A 66 -11.05 9.52 -1.90
C ALA A 66 -9.79 10.37 -1.68
N LYS A 67 -9.93 11.53 -1.04
CA LYS A 67 -8.81 12.39 -0.67
C LYS A 67 -7.86 11.67 0.27
N ASP A 68 -8.36 11.07 1.35
CA ASP A 68 -7.52 10.38 2.34
C ASP A 68 -6.82 9.16 1.73
N TYR A 69 -7.53 8.35 0.95
CA TYR A 69 -6.95 7.19 0.29
C TYR A 69 -5.87 7.60 -0.73
N TRP A 70 -6.19 8.51 -1.65
CA TRP A 70 -5.24 8.89 -2.70
C TRP A 70 -4.06 9.69 -2.15
N GLN A 71 -4.30 10.61 -1.21
CA GLN A 71 -3.21 11.35 -0.57
C GLN A 71 -2.32 10.44 0.27
N LEU A 72 -2.89 9.48 1.00
CA LEU A 72 -2.10 8.49 1.75
C LEU A 72 -1.26 7.63 0.80
N ARG A 73 -1.89 7.09 -0.24
CA ARG A 73 -1.24 6.32 -1.31
C ARG A 73 -0.08 7.08 -1.93
N GLU A 74 -0.26 8.35 -2.30
CA GLU A 74 0.82 9.16 -2.88
C GLU A 74 1.94 9.48 -1.87
N ARG A 75 1.62 9.65 -0.59
CA ARG A 75 2.65 9.75 0.47
C ARG A 75 3.43 8.44 0.61
N TYR A 76 2.75 7.31 0.58
CA TYR A 76 3.35 5.98 0.68
C TYR A 76 4.24 5.71 -0.54
N LEU A 77 3.76 5.94 -1.77
CA LEU A 77 4.55 5.80 -2.99
C LEU A 77 5.84 6.63 -2.97
N ARG A 78 5.74 7.91 -2.58
CA ARG A 78 6.93 8.77 -2.47
C ARG A 78 7.92 8.23 -1.44
N ARG A 79 7.42 7.78 -0.29
CA ARG A 79 8.27 7.20 0.76
C ARG A 79 8.89 5.89 0.31
N ALA A 80 8.11 4.96 -0.22
CA ALA A 80 8.56 3.68 -0.73
C ALA A 80 9.69 3.86 -1.76
N LYS A 81 9.53 4.76 -2.73
CA LYS A 81 10.59 5.09 -3.70
C LYS A 81 11.90 5.54 -3.06
N ALA A 82 11.84 6.24 -1.93
CA ALA A 82 13.02 6.72 -1.23
C ALA A 82 13.68 5.66 -0.34
N VAL A 83 12.91 4.71 0.22
CA VAL A 83 13.41 3.74 1.22
C VAL A 83 13.52 2.31 0.72
N LYS A 84 13.04 2.02 -0.50
CA LYS A 84 13.02 0.69 -1.11
C LYS A 84 14.40 0.05 -1.12
N LEU A 85 14.47 -1.21 -0.69
CA LEU A 85 15.65 -2.05 -0.80
C LEU A 85 15.65 -2.83 -2.12
N LYS A 86 16.82 -3.30 -2.54
CA LYS A 86 17.00 -3.97 -3.85
C LYS A 86 16.17 -5.24 -4.01
N TYR A 87 15.87 -5.92 -2.91
CA TYR A 87 15.06 -7.13 -2.90
C TYR A 87 13.55 -6.86 -2.86
N GLU A 88 13.13 -5.61 -2.75
CA GLU A 88 11.72 -5.26 -2.62
C GLU A 88 11.16 -4.77 -3.96
N GLU A 89 9.83 -4.72 -4.04
CA GLU A 89 9.05 -4.08 -5.09
C GLU A 89 8.05 -3.11 -4.45
N ILE A 90 7.52 -2.17 -5.25
CA ILE A 90 6.55 -1.18 -4.76
C ILE A 90 5.20 -1.52 -5.37
N THR A 91 4.20 -1.76 -4.53
CA THR A 91 2.83 -2.04 -4.98
C THR A 91 2.15 -0.78 -5.50
N ARG A 92 0.96 -0.93 -6.09
CA ARG A 92 0.21 0.23 -6.62
C ARG A 92 -0.22 1.17 -5.50
N GLU A 93 -0.37 0.66 -4.29
CA GLU A 93 -0.79 1.32 -3.05
C GLU A 93 0.38 2.04 -2.37
N GLY A 94 1.62 1.82 -2.85
CA GLY A 94 2.83 2.41 -2.27
C GLY A 94 3.41 1.61 -1.09
N LEU A 95 3.04 0.33 -0.99
CA LEU A 95 3.60 -0.59 -0.01
C LEU A 95 4.86 -1.27 -0.56
N LEU A 96 5.65 -1.87 0.33
CA LEU A 96 6.84 -2.64 -0.03
C LEU A 96 6.46 -4.12 -0.06
N LEU A 97 6.84 -4.80 -1.14
CA LEU A 97 6.54 -6.21 -1.38
C LEU A 97 7.83 -7.00 -1.56
N TYR A 98 7.98 -8.14 -0.87
CA TYR A 98 9.12 -9.03 -1.05
C TYR A 98 8.80 -10.46 -0.58
N ALA A 99 9.65 -11.43 -0.91
CA ALA A 99 9.53 -12.78 -0.40
C ALA A 99 10.34 -12.97 0.89
N LEU A 100 9.75 -13.64 1.86
CA LEU A 100 10.35 -14.00 3.14
C LEU A 100 10.41 -15.52 3.26
N ILE A 101 11.58 -16.05 3.57
CA ILE A 101 11.77 -17.44 3.97
C ILE A 101 12.06 -17.44 5.45
N GLU A 102 11.44 -18.33 6.22
CA GLU A 102 11.65 -18.48 7.65
C GLU A 102 11.84 -19.95 8.04
N GLY A 103 12.65 -20.18 9.07
CA GLY A 103 13.03 -21.51 9.53
C GLY A 103 14.03 -21.47 10.69
N GLU A 104 14.59 -22.62 11.03
CA GLU A 104 15.63 -22.71 12.05
C GLU A 104 16.95 -22.08 11.56
N GLU A 105 17.75 -21.57 12.50
CA GLU A 105 19.00 -20.85 12.18
C GLU A 105 19.94 -21.67 11.29
N LYS A 106 20.06 -22.97 11.57
CA LYS A 106 20.90 -23.88 10.80
C LYS A 106 20.42 -23.98 9.34
N ASP A 107 19.12 -24.24 9.16
CA ASP A 107 18.54 -24.44 7.84
C ASP A 107 18.57 -23.14 7.01
N ILE A 108 18.34 -21.99 7.65
CA ILE A 108 18.44 -20.67 7.02
C ILE A 108 19.87 -20.37 6.57
N LYS A 109 20.86 -20.67 7.40
CA LYS A 109 22.27 -20.48 7.06
C LYS A 109 22.67 -21.35 5.87
N ASP A 110 22.28 -22.62 5.89
CA ASP A 110 22.54 -23.56 4.80
C ASP A 110 21.86 -23.11 3.50
N PHE A 111 20.60 -22.66 3.59
CA PHE A 111 19.85 -22.17 2.44
C PHE A 111 20.40 -20.85 1.88
N CYS A 112 20.85 -19.93 2.73
CA CYS A 112 21.53 -18.71 2.27
C CYS A 112 22.80 -19.03 1.48
N ASN A 113 23.58 -20.03 1.90
CA ASN A 113 24.75 -20.48 1.16
C ASN A 113 24.36 -21.07 -0.21
N LEU A 114 23.27 -21.85 -0.27
CA LEU A 114 22.73 -22.38 -1.52
C LEU A 114 22.32 -21.25 -2.48
N LEU A 115 21.57 -20.26 -1.99
CA LEU A 115 21.14 -19.10 -2.79
C LEU A 115 22.34 -18.33 -3.37
N LEU A 116 23.37 -18.10 -2.56
CA LEU A 116 24.55 -17.32 -2.95
C LEU A 116 25.48 -18.07 -3.90
N ASN A 117 25.76 -19.35 -3.62
CA ASN A 117 26.81 -20.09 -4.32
C ASN A 117 26.27 -20.87 -5.52
N GLU A 118 25.12 -21.52 -5.37
CA GLU A 118 24.57 -22.41 -6.39
C GLU A 118 23.65 -21.65 -7.34
N LEU A 119 22.68 -20.92 -6.78
CA LEU A 119 21.74 -20.11 -7.54
C LEU A 119 22.30 -18.74 -7.95
N LYS A 120 23.51 -18.41 -7.48
CA LYS A 120 24.26 -17.18 -7.83
C LYS A 120 23.43 -15.91 -7.65
N VAL A 121 22.53 -15.89 -6.66
CA VAL A 121 21.76 -14.69 -6.33
C VAL A 121 22.74 -13.65 -5.79
N PRO A 122 22.82 -12.43 -6.36
CA PRO A 122 23.78 -11.46 -5.88
C PRO A 122 23.45 -11.04 -4.45
N GLN A 123 24.46 -10.97 -3.58
CA GLN A 123 24.28 -10.67 -2.15
C GLN A 123 23.48 -9.39 -1.87
N ASN A 124 23.56 -8.40 -2.75
CA ASN A 124 22.82 -7.15 -2.61
C ASN A 124 21.31 -7.26 -2.93
N PHE A 125 20.85 -8.40 -3.46
CA PHE A 125 19.45 -8.76 -3.68
C PHE A 125 18.92 -9.71 -2.60
N LEU A 126 19.64 -9.95 -1.51
CA LEU A 126 19.12 -10.72 -0.39
C LEU A 126 19.54 -10.10 0.95
N ALA A 127 18.73 -10.36 1.97
CA ALA A 127 19.10 -10.12 3.35
C ALA A 127 18.94 -11.42 4.13
N CYS A 128 20.06 -12.01 4.55
CA CYS A 128 20.09 -13.16 5.43
C CYS A 128 20.14 -12.67 6.87
N GLU A 129 19.12 -13.00 7.63
CA GLU A 129 19.04 -12.80 9.08
C GLU A 129 19.19 -14.16 9.79
N VAL A 130 19.15 -14.17 11.12
CA VAL A 130 19.37 -15.39 11.91
C VAL A 130 18.35 -16.48 11.58
N THR A 131 17.08 -16.12 11.45
CA THR A 131 15.97 -17.07 11.22
C THR A 131 15.18 -16.77 9.96
N THR A 132 15.58 -15.76 9.18
CA THR A 132 14.85 -15.37 7.98
C THR A 132 15.76 -14.98 6.82
N ILE A 133 15.21 -15.07 5.61
CA ILE A 133 15.84 -14.61 4.37
C ILE A 133 14.83 -13.76 3.62
N LYS A 134 15.23 -12.55 3.23
CA LYS A 134 14.43 -11.65 2.40
C LYS A 134 15.00 -11.62 0.99
N LEU A 135 14.16 -11.79 -0.02
CA LEU A 135 14.56 -11.88 -1.43
C LEU A 135 13.46 -11.32 -2.36
N PRO A 136 13.79 -10.97 -3.63
CA PRO A 136 12.81 -10.54 -4.62
C PRO A 136 11.67 -11.53 -4.83
N ILE A 137 10.47 -11.01 -5.04
CA ILE A 137 9.28 -11.82 -5.33
C ILE A 137 9.46 -12.71 -6.57
N LYS A 138 10.22 -12.25 -7.58
CA LYS A 138 10.53 -13.05 -8.77
C LYS A 138 11.10 -14.44 -8.44
N PHE A 139 11.89 -14.57 -7.38
CA PHE A 139 12.43 -15.85 -6.95
C PHE A 139 11.34 -16.72 -6.32
N ALA A 140 10.44 -16.12 -5.55
CA ALA A 140 9.28 -16.81 -5.01
C ALA A 140 8.32 -17.32 -6.09
N MET A 141 8.31 -16.68 -7.27
CA MET A 141 7.51 -17.12 -8.39
C MET A 141 8.11 -18.33 -9.13
N GLU A 142 9.40 -18.62 -8.97
CA GLU A 142 10.04 -19.79 -9.59
C GLU A 142 9.50 -21.09 -8.98
N GLU A 143 9.16 -22.06 -9.84
CA GLU A 143 8.62 -23.36 -9.38
C GLU A 143 9.61 -24.13 -8.50
N ILE A 144 10.90 -24.07 -8.86
CA ILE A 144 11.97 -24.77 -8.15
C ILE A 144 12.10 -24.36 -6.67
N LEU A 145 11.71 -23.12 -6.33
CA LEU A 145 11.84 -22.64 -4.96
C LEU A 145 10.94 -23.42 -4.00
N LEU A 146 9.72 -23.78 -4.39
CA LEU A 146 8.81 -24.49 -3.49
C LEU A 146 9.37 -25.88 -3.13
N ASP A 147 9.94 -26.58 -4.11
CA ASP A 147 10.56 -27.89 -3.89
C ASP A 147 11.78 -27.77 -2.96
N LEU A 148 12.63 -26.75 -3.18
CA LEU A 148 13.78 -26.48 -2.33
C LEU A 148 13.37 -26.13 -0.90
N LEU A 149 12.31 -25.34 -0.70
CA LEU A 149 11.82 -25.01 0.64
C LEU A 149 11.35 -26.27 1.38
N ILE A 150 10.63 -27.17 0.71
CA ILE A 150 10.17 -28.43 1.31
C ILE A 150 11.36 -29.33 1.68
N GLN A 151 12.35 -29.45 0.79
CA GLN A 151 13.57 -30.26 1.02
C GLN A 151 14.37 -29.78 2.24
N HIS A 152 14.39 -28.47 2.48
CA HIS A 152 15.12 -27.85 3.58
C HIS A 152 14.24 -27.56 4.81
N ASN A 153 12.99 -28.04 4.85
CA ASN A 153 12.04 -27.81 5.95
C ASN A 153 11.81 -26.32 6.27
N LEU A 154 11.77 -25.49 5.23
CA LEU A 154 11.60 -24.04 5.32
C LEU A 154 10.18 -23.60 4.93
N GLN A 155 9.75 -22.47 5.47
CA GLN A 155 8.45 -21.87 5.15
C GLN A 155 8.65 -20.57 4.37
N GLY A 156 7.85 -20.39 3.31
CA GLY A 156 7.97 -19.26 2.39
C GLY A 156 6.71 -18.43 2.31
N TYR A 157 6.87 -17.10 2.37
CA TYR A 157 5.79 -16.12 2.35
C TYR A 157 6.09 -14.97 1.40
N ILE A 158 5.03 -14.33 0.91
CA ILE A 158 5.05 -12.99 0.35
C ILE A 158 4.63 -12.02 1.44
N ILE A 159 5.45 -11.00 1.68
CA ILE A 159 5.22 -9.98 2.67
C ILE A 159 4.89 -8.68 1.96
N GLU A 160 3.75 -8.09 2.32
CA GLU A 160 3.41 -6.72 2.02
C GLU A 160 3.51 -5.88 3.30
N MET A 161 4.18 -4.73 3.24
CA MET A 161 4.35 -3.86 4.40
C MET A 161 4.30 -2.37 4.08
N THR A 162 3.97 -1.58 5.09
CA THR A 162 4.04 -0.12 5.01
C THR A 162 5.49 0.35 4.80
N PRO A 163 5.73 1.47 4.07
CA PRO A 163 7.07 1.92 3.72
C PRO A 163 7.77 2.66 4.88
N PHE A 164 7.74 2.11 6.09
CA PHE A 164 8.38 2.64 7.29
C PHE A 164 9.47 1.67 7.75
N ARG A 165 10.67 2.19 8.05
CA ARG A 165 11.82 1.39 8.50
C ARG A 165 12.02 1.38 10.00
N GLU A 166 11.45 2.36 10.70
CA GLU A 166 11.44 2.34 12.17
C GLU A 166 10.43 1.29 12.64
N GLU A 167 10.87 0.33 13.44
CA GLU A 167 10.07 -0.82 13.89
C GLU A 167 8.72 -0.41 14.49
N LYS A 168 8.68 0.67 15.29
CA LYS A 168 7.45 1.19 15.92
C LYS A 168 6.38 1.67 14.93
N TYR A 169 6.73 1.90 13.67
CA TYR A 169 5.82 2.35 12.61
C TYR A 169 5.69 1.33 11.47
N GLN A 170 6.52 0.29 11.48
CA GLN A 170 6.50 -0.73 10.46
C GLN A 170 5.30 -1.65 10.71
N GLN A 171 4.51 -1.86 9.67
CA GLN A 171 3.33 -2.72 9.74
C GLN A 171 3.34 -3.66 8.54
N ILE A 172 3.33 -4.95 8.81
CA ILE A 172 3.02 -5.97 7.80
C ILE A 172 1.51 -5.90 7.57
N THR A 173 1.12 -5.53 6.35
CA THR A 173 -0.29 -5.47 5.93
C THR A 173 -0.77 -6.85 5.53
N GLU A 174 0.11 -7.66 4.94
CA GLU A 174 -0.19 -9.01 4.48
C GLU A 174 1.02 -9.94 4.61
N LYS A 175 0.79 -11.18 5.03
CA LYS A 175 1.76 -12.28 5.03
C LYS A 175 1.10 -13.52 4.42
N THR A 176 1.40 -13.79 3.15
CA THR A 176 0.68 -14.80 2.36
C THR A 176 1.62 -15.94 1.99
N PRO A 177 1.30 -17.21 2.28
CA PRO A 177 2.15 -18.33 1.87
C PRO A 177 2.41 -18.31 0.36
N ILE A 178 3.66 -18.53 -0.07
CA ILE A 178 4.03 -18.46 -1.50
C ILE A 178 3.14 -19.34 -2.37
N LYS A 179 2.80 -20.54 -1.89
CA LYS A 179 1.91 -21.46 -2.59
C LYS A 179 0.54 -20.84 -2.90
N LEU A 180 -0.09 -20.23 -1.89
CA LEU A 180 -1.39 -19.58 -2.03
C LEU A 180 -1.29 -18.36 -2.96
N PHE A 181 -0.26 -17.54 -2.79
CA PHE A 181 -0.02 -16.36 -3.63
C PHE A 181 0.10 -16.73 -5.12
N LYS A 182 0.82 -17.82 -5.43
CA LYS A 182 0.93 -18.32 -6.82
C LYS A 182 -0.42 -18.78 -7.38
N GLU A 183 -1.24 -19.44 -6.58
CA GLU A 183 -2.57 -19.89 -6.99
C GLU A 183 -3.47 -18.68 -7.32
N GLU A 184 -3.45 -17.63 -6.50
CA GLU A 184 -4.22 -16.40 -6.70
C GLU A 184 -3.75 -15.61 -7.93
N MET A 185 -2.43 -15.49 -8.16
CA MET A 185 -1.92 -14.81 -9.36
C MET A 185 -2.33 -15.53 -10.64
N ARG A 186 -2.25 -16.87 -10.66
CA ARG A 186 -2.68 -17.68 -11.81
C ARG A 186 -4.16 -17.52 -12.12
N LEU A 187 -5.01 -17.30 -11.10
CA LEU A 187 -6.45 -17.07 -11.29
C LEU A 187 -6.76 -15.67 -11.84
N ASN A 188 -5.93 -14.68 -11.53
CA ASN A 188 -6.10 -13.29 -12.00
C ASN A 188 -5.56 -13.03 -13.41
N ASP A 189 -4.80 -13.96 -13.99
CA ASP A 189 -4.29 -13.90 -15.37
C ASP A 189 -5.28 -14.51 -16.41
N TYR A 190 -6.47 -14.96 -15.99
CA TYR A 190 -7.60 -15.39 -16.85
C TYR A 190 -8.78 -14.43 -16.78
#